data_AF-A0A7Y8L6U3-F1
#
_entry.id   AF-A0A7Y8L6U3-F1
#
_cell.length_a   1.000
_cell.length_b   1.000
_cell.length_c   1.000
_cell.angle_alpha   90.00
_cell.angle_beta   90.00
_cell.angle_gamma   90.00
#
_symmetry.space_group_name_H-M   'P 1'
#
loop_
_entity.id
_entity.type
_entity.pdbx_description
1 polymer ?
#
loop_
_entity_poly.entity_id
_entity_poly.type
_entity_poly.pdbx_seq_one_letter_code
_entity_poly.pdbx_strand_id
1 'polypeptide(L)'
;MIFFCPNCWSQVREEEKTCPECQEEVEPLDQIGYFDKLTRALHHPVAATRMRAACILGEIGDKRGIKPLADLIDQAWETENLFFLREIAIALGKIDGDMVVPALVRLLDHPSFLVREAALKALPKGKNKRAAAAVRKALNDPSPNVRDLAGKFWQKISE
;
A
#
# COMPACT_ATOMS: atom_id res chain seq x y z
N MET A 1 -3.30 22.06 25.24
CA MET A 1 -2.81 21.44 23.99
C MET A 1 -3.93 20.56 23.45
N ILE A 2 -4.06 20.37 22.13
CA ILE A 2 -5.06 19.46 21.56
C ILE A 2 -4.35 18.12 21.30
N PHE A 3 -4.88 17.03 21.86
CA PHE A 3 -4.38 15.67 21.65
C PHE A 3 -5.35 14.89 20.77
N PHE A 4 -4.82 13.91 20.04
CA PHE A 4 -5.60 13.07 19.14
C PHE A 4 -5.33 11.60 19.44
N CYS A 5 -6.38 10.79 19.38
CA CYS A 5 -6.26 9.34 19.44
C CYS A 5 -5.43 8.85 18.23
N PRO A 6 -4.36 8.07 18.45
CA PRO A 6 -3.50 7.60 17.36
C PRO A 6 -4.14 6.49 16.50
N ASN A 7 -5.31 5.98 16.88
CA ASN A 7 -6.06 4.96 16.15
C ASN A 7 -7.14 5.59 15.25
N CYS A 8 -8.10 6.30 15.84
CA CYS A 8 -9.25 6.87 15.12
C CYS A 8 -9.16 8.37 14.84
N TRP A 9 -8.11 9.06 15.30
CA TRP A 9 -7.87 10.49 15.09
C TRP A 9 -8.94 11.43 15.67
N SER A 10 -9.79 10.93 16.57
CA SER A 10 -10.68 11.78 17.36
C SER A 10 -9.87 12.59 18.38
N GLN A 11 -10.41 13.75 18.77
CA GLN A 11 -9.82 14.54 19.84
C GLN A 11 -9.93 13.79 21.16
N VAL A 12 -8.86 13.79 21.94
CA VAL A 12 -8.80 13.23 23.30
C VAL A 12 -8.28 14.30 24.27
N ARG A 13 -8.68 14.20 25.53
CA ARG A 13 -8.14 15.04 26.61
C ARG A 13 -6.82 14.48 27.11
N GLU A 14 -6.01 15.33 27.74
CA GLU A 14 -4.68 14.94 28.24
C GLU A 14 -4.76 13.86 29.32
N GLU A 15 -5.83 13.85 30.12
CA GLU A 15 -6.02 12.92 31.22
C GLU A 15 -6.66 11.59 30.78
N GLU A 16 -7.16 11.51 29.53
CA GLU A 16 -7.83 10.34 29.00
C GLU A 16 -6.80 9.27 28.56
N LYS A 17 -6.74 8.18 29.33
CA LYS A 17 -5.91 7.02 28.98
C LYS A 17 -6.52 6.14 27.89
N THR A 18 -7.80 6.35 27.59
CA THR A 18 -8.57 5.55 26.64
C THR A 18 -9.39 6.49 25.78
N CYS A 19 -9.40 6.25 24.47
CA CYS A 19 -10.15 7.06 23.53
C CYS A 19 -11.66 6.85 23.72
N PRO A 20 -12.46 7.92 23.90
CA PRO A 20 -13.91 7.79 24.09
C PRO A 20 -14.65 7.28 22.84
N GLU A 21 -14.06 7.42 21.66
CA GLU A 21 -14.68 7.04 20.38
C GLU A 21 -14.39 5.60 19.98
N CYS A 22 -13.12 5.18 20.02
CA CYS A 22 -12.72 3.84 19.56
C CYS A 22 -12.29 2.89 20.68
N GLN A 23 -12.29 3.35 21.93
CA GLN A 23 -11.91 2.58 23.12
C GLN A 23 -10.45 2.08 23.14
N GLU A 24 -9.60 2.53 22.20
CA GLU A 24 -8.18 2.23 22.19
C GLU A 24 -7.45 2.94 23.34
N GLU A 25 -6.46 2.29 23.93
CA GLU A 25 -5.54 2.97 24.85
C GLU A 25 -4.76 4.07 24.12
N VAL A 26 -4.78 5.28 24.68
CA VAL A 26 -4.04 6.42 24.17
C VAL A 26 -2.62 6.31 24.72
N GLU A 27 -1.87 5.36 24.17
CA GLU A 27 -0.46 5.17 24.50
C GLU A 27 0.36 6.42 24.13
N PRO A 28 1.29 6.84 24.99
CA PRO A 28 2.22 7.91 24.67
C PRO A 28 3.00 7.59 23.39
N LEU A 29 2.99 8.51 22.41
CA LEU A 29 3.64 8.29 21.12
C LEU A 29 5.13 8.00 21.29
N ASP A 30 5.82 8.56 22.28
CA ASP A 30 7.23 8.30 22.56
C ASP A 30 7.55 6.84 22.91
N GLN A 31 6.56 6.06 23.36
CA GLN A 31 6.70 4.63 23.68
C GLN A 31 6.48 3.72 22.47
N ILE A 32 5.96 4.27 21.38
CA ILE A 32 5.62 3.51 20.16
C ILE A 32 6.80 3.57 19.18
N GLY A 33 7.12 2.41 18.60
CA GLY A 33 8.14 2.30 17.56
C GLY A 33 7.82 3.17 16.33
N TYR A 34 8.86 3.68 15.65
CA TYR A 34 8.68 4.50 14.45
C TYR A 34 7.86 3.79 13.36
N PHE A 35 8.10 2.48 13.19
CA PHE A 35 7.35 1.64 12.26
C PHE A 35 5.85 1.63 12.57
N ASP A 36 5.47 1.40 13.83
CA ASP A 36 4.06 1.33 14.25
C ASP A 36 3.36 2.68 14.13
N LYS A 37 4.08 3.78 14.38
CA LYS A 37 3.59 5.15 14.10
C LYS A 37 3.22 5.33 12.64
N LEU A 38 4.08 4.85 11.73
CA LEU A 38 3.80 4.92 10.29
C LEU A 38 2.62 4.03 9.91
N THR A 39 2.54 2.82 10.47
CA THR A 39 1.38 1.93 10.27
C THR A 39 0.07 2.58 10.71
N ARG A 40 0.05 3.26 11.86
CA ARG A 40 -1.13 4.04 12.29
C ARG A 40 -1.42 5.20 11.32
N ALA A 41 -0.38 5.93 10.90
CA ALA A 41 -0.51 7.07 9.97
C ALA A 41 -1.05 6.71 8.58
N LEU A 42 -1.03 5.42 8.18
CA LEU A 42 -1.70 4.93 6.98
C LEU A 42 -3.22 5.17 6.99
N HIS A 43 -3.83 5.37 8.16
CA HIS A 43 -5.26 5.63 8.33
C HIS A 43 -5.58 7.09 8.69
N HIS A 44 -4.59 7.98 8.62
CA HIS A 44 -4.77 9.40 8.97
C HIS A 44 -5.83 10.09 8.09
N PRO A 45 -6.68 11.00 8.62
CA PRO A 45 -7.73 11.65 7.83
C PRO A 45 -7.20 12.49 6.66
N VAL A 46 -6.04 13.15 6.85
CA VAL A 46 -5.36 13.91 5.79
C VAL A 46 -4.66 12.97 4.81
N ALA A 47 -5.05 13.03 3.54
CA ALA A 47 -4.52 12.17 2.47
C ALA A 47 -3.00 12.27 2.29
N ALA A 48 -2.44 13.48 2.37
CA ALA A 48 -1.00 13.69 2.25
C ALA A 48 -0.20 12.92 3.32
N THR A 49 -0.73 12.83 4.55
CA THR A 49 -0.11 12.06 5.64
C THR A 49 -0.12 10.56 5.34
N ARG A 50 -1.26 10.02 4.86
CA ARG A 50 -1.34 8.60 4.48
C ARG A 50 -0.36 8.25 3.36
N MET A 51 -0.30 9.08 2.32
CA MET A 51 0.64 8.90 1.21
C MET A 51 2.09 8.92 1.70
N ARG A 52 2.44 9.88 2.57
CA ARG A 52 3.78 9.98 3.15
C ARG A 52 4.13 8.75 3.99
N ALA A 53 3.18 8.24 4.79
CA ALA A 53 3.39 7.02 5.58
C ALA A 53 3.63 5.79 4.70
N ALA A 54 2.83 5.60 3.64
CA ALA A 54 3.03 4.51 2.69
C ALA A 54 4.39 4.58 2.00
N CYS A 55 4.77 5.77 1.51
CA CYS A 55 6.07 5.99 0.87
C CYS A 55 7.23 5.61 1.81
N ILE A 56 7.20 6.08 3.06
CA ILE A 56 8.26 5.81 4.05
C ILE A 56 8.31 4.31 4.40
N LEU A 57 7.16 3.65 4.59
CA LEU A 57 7.13 2.21 4.84
C LEU A 57 7.76 1.41 3.69
N GLY A 58 7.52 1.83 2.45
CA GLY A 58 8.21 1.27 1.28
C GLY A 58 9.72 1.49 1.31
N GLU A 59 10.17 2.69 1.67
CA GLU A 59 11.60 3.02 1.77
C GLU A 59 12.32 2.27 2.89
N ILE A 60 11.63 2.00 4.01
CA ILE A 60 12.14 1.15 5.08
C ILE A 60 12.35 -0.29 4.57
N GLY A 61 11.49 -0.78 3.66
CA GLY A 61 11.62 -2.10 3.06
C GLY A 61 11.32 -3.26 4.02
N ASP A 62 10.79 -2.98 5.21
CA ASP A 62 10.45 -4.01 6.20
C ASP A 62 9.20 -4.77 5.77
N LYS A 63 9.31 -6.11 5.71
CA LYS A 63 8.23 -7.01 5.32
C LYS A 63 6.99 -6.93 6.22
N ARG A 64 7.12 -6.44 7.46
CA ARG A 64 5.99 -6.12 8.33
C ARG A 64 5.03 -5.10 7.69
N GLY A 65 5.52 -4.27 6.76
CA GLY A 65 4.73 -3.26 6.07
C GLY A 65 3.82 -3.80 4.98
N ILE A 66 4.02 -5.04 4.54
CA ILE A 66 3.25 -5.64 3.45
C ILE A 66 1.78 -5.76 3.82
N LYS A 67 1.47 -6.31 5.00
CA LYS A 67 0.07 -6.54 5.40
C LYS A 67 -0.69 -5.22 5.58
N PRO A 68 -0.21 -4.21 6.33
CA PRO A 68 -0.91 -2.95 6.46
C PRO A 68 -1.14 -2.23 5.12
N LEU A 69 -0.16 -2.26 4.21
CA LEU A 69 -0.31 -1.68 2.87
C LEU A 69 -1.32 -2.46 2.01
N ALA A 70 -1.30 -3.80 2.10
CA ALA A 70 -2.23 -4.64 1.35
C ALA A 70 -3.68 -4.48 1.82
N ASP A 71 -3.91 -4.39 3.13
CA ASP A 71 -5.25 -4.23 3.72
C ASP A 71 -5.94 -2.92 3.24
N LEU A 72 -5.16 -1.91 2.85
CA LEU A 72 -5.67 -0.64 2.33
C LEU A 72 -6.13 -0.70 0.87
N ILE A 73 -5.73 -1.71 0.11
CA ILE A 73 -6.05 -1.80 -1.33
C ILE A 73 -7.57 -1.86 -1.52
N ASP A 74 -8.25 -2.73 -0.78
CA ASP A 74 -9.69 -2.89 -0.91
C ASP A 74 -10.46 -1.69 -0.28
N GLN A 75 -9.93 -1.09 0.79
CA GLN A 75 -10.52 0.10 1.41
C GLN A 75 -10.48 1.32 0.48
N ALA A 76 -9.41 1.46 -0.29
CA ALA A 76 -9.24 2.56 -1.24
C ALA A 76 -9.78 2.24 -2.64
N TRP A 77 -10.35 1.04 -2.86
CA TRP A 77 -10.74 0.55 -4.19
C TRP A 77 -11.85 1.38 -4.84
N GLU A 78 -12.88 1.73 -4.07
CA GLU A 78 -14.08 2.41 -4.57
C GLU A 78 -14.05 3.93 -4.33
N THR A 79 -13.11 4.43 -3.54
CA THR A 79 -13.04 5.86 -3.15
C THR A 79 -12.38 6.75 -4.21
N GLU A 80 -12.13 6.21 -5.42
CA GLU A 80 -11.45 6.86 -6.55
C GLU A 80 -10.09 7.52 -6.23
N ASN A 81 -9.46 7.23 -5.08
CA ASN A 81 -8.13 7.75 -4.77
C ASN A 81 -7.03 6.93 -5.46
N LEU A 82 -7.00 7.04 -6.79
CA LEU A 82 -6.07 6.35 -7.67
C LEU A 82 -4.61 6.66 -7.33
N PHE A 83 -4.34 7.87 -6.84
CA PHE A 83 -2.99 8.28 -6.43
C PHE A 83 -2.53 7.53 -5.17
N PHE A 84 -3.42 7.27 -4.22
CA PHE A 84 -3.09 6.50 -3.03
C PHE A 84 -2.87 5.02 -3.35
N LEU A 85 -3.71 4.40 -4.19
CA LEU A 85 -3.49 3.02 -4.66
C LEU A 85 -2.19 2.89 -5.46
N ARG A 86 -1.86 3.88 -6.30
CA ARG A 86 -0.57 3.96 -6.98
C ARG A 86 0.59 4.03 -5.99
N GLU A 87 0.47 4.83 -4.93
CA GLU A 87 1.51 4.93 -3.90
C GLU A 87 1.67 3.62 -3.13
N ILE A 88 0.57 2.94 -2.79
CA ILE A 88 0.60 1.61 -2.17
C ILE A 88 1.33 0.61 -3.07
N ALA A 89 1.06 0.61 -4.38
CA ALA A 89 1.77 -0.24 -5.34
C ALA A 89 3.28 0.02 -5.34
N ILE A 90 3.68 1.30 -5.37
CA ILE A 90 5.09 1.71 -5.35
C ILE A 90 5.75 1.29 -4.03
N ALA A 91 5.10 1.53 -2.90
CA ALA A 91 5.60 1.16 -1.59
C ALA A 91 5.82 -0.35 -1.47
N LEU A 92 4.84 -1.15 -1.89
CA LEU A 92 4.95 -2.62 -1.96
C LEU A 92 6.09 -3.04 -2.89
N GLY A 93 6.29 -2.39 -4.03
CA GLY A 93 7.41 -2.70 -4.95
C GLY A 93 8.79 -2.37 -4.41
N LYS A 94 8.90 -1.48 -3.42
CA LYS A 94 10.14 -1.21 -2.68
C LYS A 94 10.41 -2.23 -1.57
N ILE A 95 9.41 -3.01 -1.15
CA ILE A 95 9.57 -4.07 -0.17
C ILE A 95 9.95 -5.37 -0.90
N ASP A 96 11.20 -5.82 -0.70
CA ASP A 96 11.71 -6.98 -1.41
C ASP A 96 11.00 -8.29 -1.04
N GLY A 97 10.66 -9.06 -2.07
CA GLY A 97 10.30 -10.48 -1.98
C GLY A 97 8.89 -10.82 -2.41
N ASP A 98 8.67 -12.10 -2.71
CA ASP A 98 7.44 -12.62 -3.32
C ASP A 98 6.16 -12.43 -2.48
N MET A 99 6.30 -12.08 -1.19
CA MET A 99 5.17 -11.82 -0.30
C MET A 99 4.29 -10.65 -0.75
N VAL A 100 4.82 -9.72 -1.56
CA VAL A 100 4.04 -8.59 -2.11
C VAL A 100 3.19 -8.98 -3.32
N VAL A 101 3.50 -10.11 -3.98
CA VAL A 101 2.86 -10.52 -5.24
C VAL A 101 1.34 -10.61 -5.14
N PRO A 102 0.72 -11.18 -4.10
CA PRO A 102 -0.75 -11.22 -4.02
C PRO A 102 -1.39 -9.83 -4.05
N ALA A 103 -0.83 -8.87 -3.34
CA ALA A 103 -1.32 -7.50 -3.26
C ALA A 103 -1.11 -6.75 -4.59
N LEU A 104 0.06 -6.88 -5.22
CA LEU A 104 0.32 -6.27 -6.52
C LEU A 104 -0.54 -6.89 -7.63
N VAL A 105 -0.77 -8.21 -7.59
CA VAL A 105 -1.67 -8.88 -8.54
C VAL A 105 -3.11 -8.39 -8.38
N ARG A 106 -3.57 -8.14 -7.15
CA ARG A 106 -4.90 -7.53 -6.91
C ARG A 106 -5.02 -6.17 -7.61
N LEU A 107 -3.99 -5.34 -7.57
CA LEU A 107 -3.95 -4.03 -8.22
C LEU A 107 -3.91 -4.09 -9.75
N LEU A 108 -3.48 -5.21 -10.35
CA LEU A 108 -3.54 -5.42 -11.81
C LEU A 108 -4.97 -5.59 -12.34
N ASP A 109 -5.95 -5.83 -11.47
CA ASP A 109 -7.36 -5.89 -11.85
C ASP A 109 -8.10 -4.56 -11.65
N HIS A 110 -7.37 -3.49 -11.27
CA HIS A 110 -7.98 -2.20 -11.00
C HIS A 110 -8.50 -1.51 -12.27
N PRO A 111 -9.68 -0.84 -12.25
CA PRO A 111 -10.24 -0.17 -13.45
C PRO A 111 -9.33 0.90 -14.07
N SER A 112 -8.62 1.65 -13.24
CA SER A 112 -7.64 2.66 -13.70
C SER A 112 -6.34 2.04 -14.20
N PHE A 113 -5.95 2.39 -15.43
CA PHE A 113 -4.68 1.96 -16.02
C PHE A 113 -3.45 2.48 -15.25
N LEU A 114 -3.56 3.63 -14.57
CA LEU A 114 -2.46 4.21 -13.77
C LEU A 114 -2.08 3.29 -12.60
N VAL A 115 -3.07 2.67 -11.97
CA VAL A 115 -2.87 1.71 -10.88
C VAL A 115 -2.28 0.41 -11.41
N ARG A 116 -2.81 -0.11 -12.54
CA ARG A 116 -2.29 -1.33 -13.17
C ARG A 116 -0.85 -1.17 -13.64
N GLU A 117 -0.50 -0.02 -14.23
CA GLU A 117 0.88 0.30 -14.60
C GLU A 117 1.82 0.27 -13.39
N ALA A 118 1.41 0.90 -12.27
CA ALA A 118 2.22 0.96 -11.06
C ALA A 118 2.44 -0.44 -10.48
N ALA A 119 1.38 -1.26 -10.45
CA ALA A 119 1.46 -2.64 -10.01
C ALA A 119 2.40 -3.49 -10.88
N LEU A 120 2.33 -3.37 -12.22
CA LEU A 120 3.25 -4.06 -13.12
C LEU A 120 4.71 -3.66 -12.88
N LYS A 121 4.98 -2.36 -12.68
CA LYS A 121 6.32 -1.84 -12.40
C LYS A 121 6.86 -2.32 -11.06
N ALA A 122 5.99 -2.52 -10.08
CA ALA A 122 6.30 -2.94 -8.73
C ALA A 122 6.46 -4.46 -8.57
N LEU A 123 5.99 -5.28 -9.53
CA LEU A 123 6.09 -6.73 -9.42
C LEU A 123 7.56 -7.17 -9.29
N PRO A 124 7.89 -8.03 -8.32
CA PRO A 124 9.25 -8.51 -8.16
C PRO A 124 9.67 -9.30 -9.40
N LYS A 125 10.92 -9.09 -9.81
CA LYS A 125 11.52 -9.83 -10.92
C LYS A 125 11.80 -11.24 -10.44
N GLY A 126 11.11 -12.23 -11.00
CA GLY A 126 11.31 -13.63 -10.62
C GLY A 126 10.32 -14.57 -11.29
N LYS A 127 10.55 -15.87 -11.14
CA LYS A 127 9.70 -16.93 -11.71
C LYS A 127 8.50 -17.24 -10.81
N ASN A 128 7.82 -16.20 -10.34
CA ASN A 128 6.60 -16.35 -9.54
C ASN A 128 5.41 -16.68 -10.47
N LYS A 129 4.85 -17.88 -10.33
CA LYS A 129 3.76 -18.37 -11.19
C LYS A 129 2.51 -17.47 -11.15
N ARG A 130 2.20 -16.87 -10.00
CA ARG A 130 1.03 -15.98 -9.85
C ARG A 130 1.27 -14.65 -10.57
N ALA A 131 2.46 -14.08 -10.41
CA ALA A 131 2.86 -12.89 -11.16
C ALA A 131 2.84 -13.16 -12.68
N ALA A 132 3.40 -14.28 -13.13
CA ALA A 132 3.39 -14.67 -14.55
C ALA A 132 1.96 -14.77 -15.10
N ALA A 133 1.05 -15.46 -14.40
CA ALA A 133 -0.34 -15.57 -14.83
C ALA A 133 -1.03 -14.21 -14.98
N ALA A 134 -0.79 -13.28 -14.04
CA ALA A 134 -1.35 -11.93 -14.09
C ALA A 134 -0.73 -11.08 -15.21
N VAL A 135 0.60 -11.15 -15.41
CA VAL A 135 1.29 -10.45 -16.50
C VAL A 135 0.81 -10.93 -17.86
N ARG A 136 0.58 -12.25 -18.02
CA ARG A 136 0.03 -12.81 -19.26
C ARG A 136 -1.34 -12.22 -19.60
N LYS A 137 -2.19 -12.00 -18.60
CA LYS A 137 -3.48 -11.30 -18.78
C LYS A 137 -3.24 -9.85 -19.22
N ALA A 138 -2.30 -9.15 -18.58
CA ALA A 138 -1.97 -7.75 -18.88
C ALA A 138 -1.36 -7.52 -20.27
N LEU A 139 -0.87 -8.56 -20.96
CA LEU A 139 -0.48 -8.47 -22.39
C LEU A 139 -1.65 -8.08 -23.31
N ASN A 140 -2.89 -8.34 -22.88
CA ASN A 140 -4.11 -7.97 -23.59
C ASN A 140 -4.86 -6.81 -22.91
N ASP A 141 -4.18 -6.03 -22.06
CA ASP A 141 -4.80 -4.89 -21.36
C ASP A 141 -5.34 -3.84 -22.35
N PRO A 142 -6.46 -3.15 -22.06
CA PRO A 142 -6.94 -2.06 -22.90
C PRO A 142 -5.94 -0.91 -23.10
N SER A 143 -5.11 -0.63 -22.09
CA SER A 143 -4.10 0.42 -22.15
C SER A 143 -2.84 -0.04 -22.89
N PRO A 144 -2.41 0.67 -23.95
CA PRO A 144 -1.16 0.37 -24.66
C PRO A 144 0.06 0.33 -23.74
N ASN A 145 0.17 1.26 -22.80
CA ASN A 145 1.30 1.32 -21.87
C ASN A 145 1.37 0.09 -20.97
N VAL A 146 0.21 -0.41 -20.51
CA VAL A 146 0.14 -1.62 -19.67
C VAL A 146 0.56 -2.83 -20.48
N ARG A 147 0.13 -2.96 -21.74
CA ARG A 147 0.57 -4.03 -22.64
C ARG A 147 2.08 -4.01 -22.87
N ASP A 148 2.65 -2.83 -23.14
CA ASP A 148 4.09 -2.67 -23.38
C ASP A 148 4.92 -3.05 -22.15
N LEU A 149 4.49 -2.63 -20.95
CA LEU A 149 5.13 -3.02 -19.69
C LEU A 149 5.01 -4.51 -19.44
N ALA A 150 3.83 -5.10 -19.67
CA ALA A 150 3.62 -6.53 -19.54
C ALA A 150 4.51 -7.31 -20.50
N GLY A 151 4.67 -6.86 -21.75
CA GLY A 151 5.57 -7.46 -22.75
C GLY A 151 7.03 -7.47 -22.29
N LYS A 152 7.51 -6.32 -21.80
CA LYS A 152 8.87 -6.19 -21.25
C LYS A 152 9.09 -7.08 -20.02
N PHE A 153 8.09 -7.21 -19.16
CA PHE A 153 8.16 -8.10 -18.00
C PHE A 153 8.15 -9.57 -18.43
N TRP A 154 7.26 -9.93 -19.38
CA TRP A 154 7.10 -11.30 -19.89
C TRP A 154 8.39 -11.84 -20.51
N GLN A 155 9.06 -11.04 -21.35
CA GLN A 155 10.36 -11.40 -21.94
C GLN A 155 11.40 -11.76 -20.87
N LYS A 156 11.49 -10.95 -19.80
CA LYS A 156 12.46 -11.15 -18.71
C LYS A 156 12.20 -12.39 -17.86
N ILE A 157 10.96 -12.85 -17.75
CA ILE A 157 10.64 -14.06 -16.97
C ILE A 157 10.69 -15.34 -17.79
N SER A 158 10.61 -15.22 -19.13
CA SER A 158 10.77 -16.34 -20.07
C SER A 158 12.23 -16.71 -20.35
N GLU A 159 13.17 -15.80 -20.08
CA GLU A 159 14.62 -16.04 -20.06
C GLU A 159 15.05 -16.82 -18.79
#